data_AF-A0A8T5BUD1-F1
#
_entry.id   AF-A0A8T5BUD1-F1
#
_cell.length_a   1.000
_cell.length_b   1.000
_cell.length_c   1.000
_cell.angle_alpha   90.00
_cell.angle_beta   90.00
_cell.angle_gamma   90.00
#
_symmetry.space_group_name_H-M   'P 1'
#
loop_
_entity.id
_entity.type
_entity.pdbx_description
1 polymer ?
#
loop_
_entity_poly.entity_id
_entity_poly.type
_entity_poly.pdbx_seq_one_letter_code
_entity_poly.pdbx_strand_id
1 'polypeptide(L)'
;MVTAKAKVSEESVEEVSVIDVPSFYLGNYELRIHNKIIPVHVAYGGDFFVIVESKDLEVELRIRNVDKLIRWGLMIRDEVLRQISVDHPMQKNMDKKIKLVMMVGALELTTSDGKTK
;
A
#
# COMPACT_ATOMS: atom_id res chain seq x y z
N MET A 1 -17.74 -7.84 -5.70
CA MET A 1 -18.88 -7.11 -5.10
C MET A 1 -18.42 -6.61 -3.75
N VAL A 2 -18.53 -5.31 -3.51
CA VAL A 2 -18.21 -4.70 -2.22
C VAL A 2 -19.51 -4.27 -1.55
N THR A 3 -19.57 -4.29 -0.23
CA THR A 3 -20.74 -3.81 0.53
C THR A 3 -20.36 -2.55 1.28
N ALA A 4 -21.11 -1.47 1.12
CA ALA A 4 -20.92 -0.24 1.89
C ALA A 4 -22.09 -0.03 2.86
N LYS A 5 -21.77 0.45 4.06
CA LYS A 5 -22.73 0.89 5.07
C LYS A 5 -22.43 2.35 5.41
N ALA A 6 -23.43 3.22 5.30
CA ALA A 6 -23.29 4.63 5.64
C ALA A 6 -23.97 4.92 6.99
N LYS A 7 -23.28 5.62 7.88
CA LYS A 7 -23.87 6.21 9.08
C LYS A 7 -24.30 7.63 8.74
N VAL A 8 -25.61 7.89 8.84
CA VAL A 8 -26.22 9.20 8.53
C VAL A 8 -26.71 9.83 9.82
N SER A 9 -26.40 11.11 10.01
CA SER A 9 -26.89 11.95 11.11
C SER A 9 -27.45 13.24 10.52
N GLU A 10 -28.65 13.61 10.95
CA GLU A 10 -29.46 14.68 10.35
C GLU A 10 -29.59 14.49 8.83
N GLU A 11 -28.91 15.30 8.03
CA GLU A 11 -28.92 15.27 6.56
C GLU A 11 -27.54 14.96 5.96
N SER A 12 -26.57 14.49 6.76
CA SER A 12 -25.19 14.25 6.31
C SER A 12 -24.69 12.84 6.61
N VAL A 13 -23.82 12.32 5.73
CA VAL A 13 -23.10 11.07 5.96
C VAL A 13 -21.87 11.35 6.81
N GLU A 14 -21.82 10.79 8.02
CA GLU A 14 -20.70 10.97 8.95
C GLU A 14 -19.57 9.97 8.74
N GLU A 15 -19.90 8.76 8.29
CA GLU A 15 -18.96 7.64 8.14
C GLU A 15 -19.49 6.65 7.09
N VAL A 16 -18.56 6.04 6.35
CA VAL A 16 -18.84 4.92 5.47
C VAL A 16 -17.91 3.76 5.83
N SER A 17 -18.48 2.61 6.18
CA SER A 17 -17.74 1.37 6.34
C SER A 17 -17.88 0.52 5.09
N VAL A 18 -16.75 0.08 4.51
CA VAL A 18 -16.72 -0.77 3.31
C VAL A 18 -16.22 -2.16 3.69
N ILE A 19 -17.02 -3.18 3.37
CA ILE A 19 -16.58 -4.58 3.36
C ILE A 19 -16.06 -4.84 1.95
N ASP A 20 -14.73 -4.83 1.84
CA ASP A 20 -14.05 -5.01 0.56
C ASP A 20 -13.98 -6.49 0.15
N VAL A 21 -13.40 -6.74 -1.03
CA VAL A 21 -13.13 -8.08 -1.54
C VAL A 21 -12.15 -8.85 -0.64
N PRO A 22 -12.13 -10.20 -0.71
CA PRO A 22 -11.18 -11.01 0.03
C PRO A 22 -9.74 -10.55 -0.22
N SER A 23 -9.02 -10.30 0.86
CA SER A 23 -7.62 -9.86 0.87
C SER A 23 -6.72 -11.00 1.33
N PHE A 24 -5.49 -11.06 0.83
CA PHE A 24 -4.53 -12.10 1.19
C PHE A 24 -3.09 -11.59 1.15
N TYR A 25 -2.22 -12.22 1.94
CA TYR A 25 -0.79 -12.03 1.89
C TYR A 25 -0.16 -12.97 0.87
N LEU A 26 0.76 -12.47 0.04
CA LEU A 26 1.43 -13.28 -0.98
C LEU A 26 2.81 -13.76 -0.52
N GLY A 27 3.61 -12.88 0.08
CA GLY A 27 4.96 -13.24 0.51
C GLY A 27 5.89 -12.07 0.72
N ASN A 28 7.11 -12.39 1.14
CA ASN A 28 8.24 -11.47 1.31
C ASN A 28 9.26 -11.66 0.19
N TYR A 29 9.84 -10.56 -0.26
CA TYR A 29 10.78 -10.52 -1.38
C TYR A 29 11.93 -9.56 -1.07
N GLU A 30 13.03 -9.73 -1.79
CA GLU A 30 14.18 -8.83 -1.77
C GLU A 30 14.22 -8.05 -3.07
N LEU A 31 13.99 -6.74 -2.99
CA LEU A 31 14.01 -5.86 -4.14
C LEU A 31 15.40 -5.24 -4.31
N ARG A 32 16.03 -5.43 -5.46
CA ARG A 32 17.32 -4.80 -5.77
C ARG A 32 17.08 -3.43 -6.37
N ILE A 33 17.50 -2.38 -5.68
CA ILE A 33 17.45 -1.00 -6.18
C ILE A 33 18.86 -0.42 -6.16
N HIS A 34 19.42 -0.16 -7.34
CA HIS A 34 20.84 0.16 -7.50
C HIS A 34 21.72 -0.90 -6.81
N ASN A 35 22.49 -0.50 -5.80
CA ASN A 35 23.39 -1.38 -5.04
C ASN A 35 22.82 -1.75 -3.66
N LYS A 36 21.53 -1.50 -3.40
CA LYS A 36 20.86 -1.84 -2.14
C LYS A 36 19.87 -2.99 -2.35
N ILE A 37 19.77 -3.85 -1.34
CA ILE A 37 18.71 -4.87 -1.22
C ILE A 37 17.71 -4.33 -0.21
N ILE A 38 16.45 -4.21 -0.62
CA ILE A 38 15.37 -3.66 0.19
C ILE A 38 14.34 -4.77 0.43
N PRO A 39 14.08 -5.19 1.68
CA PRO A 39 13.06 -6.17 1.97
C PRO A 39 11.68 -5.54 1.71
N VAL A 40 10.82 -6.29 1.02
CA VAL A 40 9.44 -5.86 0.73
C VAL A 40 8.46 -6.99 0.97
N HIS A 41 7.23 -6.62 1.27
CA HIS A 41 6.10 -7.53 1.41
C HIS A 41 5.12 -7.31 0.27
N VAL A 42 4.49 -8.38 -0.21
CA VAL A 42 3.45 -8.29 -1.24
C VAL A 42 2.15 -8.84 -0.69
N ALA A 43 1.08 -8.08 -0.86
CA ALA A 43 -0.27 -8.44 -0.46
C ALA A 43 -1.28 -7.96 -1.51
N TYR A 44 -2.47 -8.56 -1.47
CA TYR A 44 -3.63 -8.15 -2.27
C TYR A 44 -4.77 -7.73 -1.35
N GLY A 45 -5.37 -6.58 -1.64
CA GLY A 45 -6.57 -6.09 -0.96
C GLY A 45 -7.43 -5.26 -1.90
N GLY A 46 -7.88 -5.87 -2.99
CA GLY A 46 -8.56 -5.18 -4.10
C GLY A 46 -7.61 -4.80 -5.24
N ASP A 47 -6.35 -4.51 -4.93
CA ASP A 47 -5.22 -4.43 -5.87
C ASP A 47 -3.98 -5.04 -5.20
N PHE A 48 -2.94 -5.33 -5.98
CA PHE A 48 -1.66 -5.75 -5.43
C PHE A 48 -0.86 -4.55 -4.95
N PHE A 49 -0.32 -4.67 -3.74
CA PHE A 49 0.56 -3.70 -3.13
C PHE A 49 1.92 -4.32 -2.87
N VAL A 50 2.97 -3.55 -3.12
CA VAL A 50 4.26 -3.78 -2.49
C VAL A 50 4.35 -2.87 -1.26
N ILE A 51 4.68 -3.44 -0.12
CA ILE A 51 4.75 -2.78 1.17
C ILE A 51 6.22 -2.74 1.60
N VAL A 52 6.70 -1.55 1.94
CA VAL A 52 8.10 -1.30 2.31
C VAL A 52 8.18 -0.48 3.59
N GLU A 53 9.14 -0.80 4.43
CA GLU A 53 9.44 -0.05 5.64
C GLU A 53 10.24 1.22 5.29
N SER A 54 9.73 2.37 5.69
CA SER A 54 10.33 3.68 5.41
C SER A 54 11.74 3.85 5.99
N LYS A 55 12.06 3.14 7.08
CA LYS A 55 13.42 3.08 7.65
C LYS A 55 14.44 2.46 6.70
N ASP A 56 14.04 1.49 5.88
CA ASP A 56 14.94 0.82 4.91
C ASP A 56 15.23 1.71 3.70
N LEU A 57 14.40 2.75 3.52
CA LEU A 57 14.57 3.81 2.53
C LEU A 57 15.26 5.06 3.10
N GLU A 58 15.56 5.04 4.41
CA GLU A 58 16.14 6.17 5.16
C GLU A 58 15.32 7.46 4.97
N VAL A 59 13.99 7.35 4.90
CA VAL A 59 13.06 8.47 4.70
C VAL A 59 11.99 8.49 5.78
N GLU A 60 11.71 9.66 6.34
CA GLU A 60 10.64 9.84 7.33
C GLU A 60 9.31 10.14 6.63
N LEU A 61 8.22 9.50 7.05
CA LEU A 61 6.87 9.71 6.52
C LEU A 61 6.26 11.06 6.98
N ARG A 62 6.74 12.16 6.42
CA ARG A 62 6.27 13.53 6.70
C ARG A 62 5.90 14.25 5.42
N ILE A 63 4.96 15.19 5.50
CA ILE A 63 4.56 16.06 4.38
C ILE A 63 5.78 16.76 3.76
N ARG A 64 6.71 17.26 4.58
CA ARG A 64 7.97 17.89 4.10
C ARG A 64 8.85 16.99 3.23
N ASN A 65 8.66 15.66 3.30
CA ASN A 65 9.40 14.67 2.52
C ASN A 65 8.62 14.13 1.32
N VAL A 66 7.43 14.66 1.00
CA VAL A 66 6.57 14.16 -0.09
C VAL A 66 7.33 13.94 -1.39
N ASP A 67 8.18 14.88 -1.83
CA ASP A 67 8.96 14.71 -3.06
C ASP A 67 9.93 13.52 -3.00
N LYS A 68 10.54 13.28 -1.84
CA LYS A 68 11.41 12.11 -1.62
C LYS A 68 10.60 10.82 -1.61
N LEU A 69 9.42 10.83 -0.99
CA LEU A 69 8.51 9.68 -0.94
C LEU A 69 8.01 9.33 -2.35
N ILE A 70 7.63 10.32 -3.16
CA ILE A 70 7.22 10.10 -4.55
C ILE A 70 8.36 9.50 -5.36
N ARG A 71 9.59 10.05 -5.25
CA ARG A 71 10.75 9.49 -5.96
C ARG A 71 11.02 8.04 -5.58
N TRP A 72 10.99 7.72 -4.29
CA TRP A 72 11.13 6.34 -3.81
C TRP A 72 10.00 5.45 -4.34
N GLY A 73 8.75 5.91 -4.29
CA GLY A 73 7.59 5.15 -4.76
C GLY A 73 7.69 4.81 -6.24
N LEU A 74 8.12 5.75 -7.08
CA LEU A 74 8.34 5.51 -8.51
C LEU A 74 9.47 4.51 -8.75
N MET A 75 10.62 4.68 -8.08
CA MET A 75 11.75 3.76 -8.21
C MET A 75 11.39 2.32 -7.79
N ILE A 76 10.71 2.16 -6.65
CA ILE A 76 10.29 0.86 -6.14
C ILE A 76 9.30 0.22 -7.10
N ARG A 77 8.29 0.96 -7.56
CA ARG A 77 7.31 0.47 -8.53
C ARG A 77 8.00 -0.05 -9.79
N ASP A 78 8.94 0.71 -10.34
CA ASP A 78 9.63 0.36 -11.58
C ASP A 78 10.49 -0.90 -11.40
N GLU A 79 11.15 -1.07 -10.26
CA GLU A 79 11.90 -2.30 -9.95
C GLU A 79 10.99 -3.50 -9.68
N VAL A 80 9.88 -3.30 -8.99
CA VAL A 80 8.91 -4.36 -8.73
C VAL A 80 8.30 -4.87 -10.04
N LEU A 81 7.95 -3.98 -10.96
CA LEU A 81 7.47 -4.35 -12.29
C LEU A 81 8.47 -5.20 -13.08
N ARG A 82 9.78 -5.06 -12.80
CA ARG A 82 10.85 -5.84 -13.43
C ARG A 82 11.13 -7.16 -12.72
N GLN A 83 11.05 -7.19 -11.40
CA GLN A 83 11.59 -8.27 -10.56
C GLN A 83 10.53 -9.19 -9.98
N ILE A 84 9.27 -8.75 -9.89
CA ILE A 84 8.20 -9.48 -9.21
C ILE A 84 6.99 -9.61 -10.15
N SER A 85 6.53 -10.84 -10.35
CA SER A 85 5.26 -11.15 -10.99
C SER A 85 4.33 -11.76 -9.96
N VAL A 86 3.05 -11.42 -10.02
CA VAL A 86 2.02 -11.90 -9.10
C VAL A 86 0.89 -12.61 -9.84
N ASP A 87 0.16 -13.48 -9.16
CA ASP A 87 -1.00 -14.17 -9.72
C ASP A 87 -2.12 -14.24 -8.69
N HIS A 88 -3.33 -13.83 -9.08
CA HIS A 88 -4.48 -13.87 -8.17
C HIS A 88 -5.12 -15.27 -8.21
N PRO A 89 -5.23 -15.98 -7.08
CA PRO A 89 -5.57 -17.40 -7.05
C PRO A 89 -6.95 -17.71 -7.65
N MET A 90 -7.90 -16.79 -7.52
CA MET A 90 -9.28 -16.94 -8.03
C MET A 90 -9.58 -16.16 -9.31
N GLN A 91 -8.68 -15.28 -9.78
CA GLN A 91 -8.94 -14.37 -10.89
C GLN A 91 -7.81 -14.43 -11.91
N LYS A 92 -7.82 -15.47 -12.75
CA LYS A 92 -6.72 -15.78 -13.68
C LYS A 92 -6.47 -14.75 -14.78
N ASN A 93 -7.45 -13.89 -15.07
CA ASN A 93 -7.36 -12.84 -16.10
C ASN A 93 -6.98 -11.46 -15.54
N MET A 94 -6.70 -11.36 -14.24
CA MET A 94 -6.30 -10.11 -13.62
C MET A 94 -4.88 -9.72 -14.04
N ASP A 95 -4.57 -8.42 -14.00
CA ASP A 95 -3.21 -7.93 -14.22
C ASP A 95 -2.25 -8.57 -13.21
N LYS A 96 -1.10 -9.02 -13.70
CA LYS A 96 -0.07 -9.74 -12.93
C LYS A 96 1.03 -8.81 -12.42
N LYS A 97 0.75 -7.52 -12.44
CA LYS A 97 1.68 -6.43 -12.11
C LYS A 97 1.23 -5.72 -10.86
N ILE A 98 2.21 -5.38 -10.02
CA ILE A 98 2.00 -4.54 -8.84
C ILE A 98 2.24 -3.08 -9.26
N LYS A 99 1.25 -2.21 -9.05
CA LYS A 99 1.35 -0.78 -9.43
C LYS A 99 1.40 0.15 -8.22
N LEU A 100 0.98 -0.33 -7.06
CA LEU A 100 0.85 0.46 -5.85
C LEU A 100 1.99 0.15 -4.87
N VAL A 101 2.66 1.20 -4.40
CA VAL A 101 3.69 1.13 -3.36
C VAL A 101 3.12 1.73 -2.09
N MET A 102 3.12 0.95 -1.02
CA MET A 102 2.73 1.39 0.32
C MET A 102 3.99 1.51 1.18
N MET A 103 4.24 2.71 1.71
CA MET A 103 5.32 2.94 2.66
C MET A 103 4.75 2.95 4.07
N VAL A 104 5.27 2.09 4.93
CA VAL A 104 4.88 1.99 6.33
C VAL A 104 6.01 2.49 7.24
N GLY A 105 5.66 2.92 8.43
CA GLY A 105 6.62 3.45 9.38
C GLY A 105 5.99 3.61 10.76
N ALA A 106 6.80 4.05 11.72
CA ALA A 106 6.34 4.24 13.08
C ALA A 106 5.16 5.24 13.13
N LEU A 107 4.15 4.90 13.95
CA LEU A 107 3.04 5.78 14.26
C LEU A 107 3.57 7.10 14.86
N GLU A 108 3.18 8.22 14.26
CA GLU A 108 3.52 9.55 14.78
C GLU A 108 2.67 9.92 16.01
N LEU A 109 1.48 9.32 16.14
CA LEU A 109 0.53 9.59 17.21
C LEU A 109 0.05 8.27 17.84
N THR A 110 -0.13 8.26 19.16
CA THR A 110 -0.71 7.13 19.93
C THR A 110 -2.22 6.97 19.69
N THR A 111 -2.85 7.97 19.07
CA THR A 111 -4.23 7.91 18.59
C THR A 111 -4.29 8.49 17.19
N SER A 112 -4.84 7.72 16.26
CA SER A 112 -5.18 8.15 14.91
C SER A 112 -6.63 7.75 14.71
N ASP A 113 -7.53 8.72 14.55
CA ASP A 113 -8.95 8.48 14.31
C ASP A 113 -9.32 8.54 12.82
N GLY A 114 -8.32 8.65 11.94
CA GLY A 114 -8.51 8.76 10.49
C GLY A 114 -9.24 10.03 10.05
N LYS A 115 -9.49 10.98 10.96
CA LYS A 115 -10.16 12.24 10.66
C LYS A 115 -9.13 13.36 10.71
N THR A 116 -8.95 14.04 9.58
CA THR A 116 -8.18 15.29 9.56
C THR A 116 -9.01 16.33 10.33
N LYS A 117 -8.55 16.73 11.51
CA LYS A 117 -9.01 17.97 12.14
C LYS A 117 -8.33 19.17 11.49
#